data_AF-A0A516P231-F1
#
_entry.id   AF-A0A516P231-F1
#
_cell.length_a   1.000
_cell.length_b   1.000
_cell.length_c   1.000
_cell.angle_alpha   90.00
_cell.angle_beta   90.00
_cell.angle_gamma   90.00
#
_symmetry.space_group_name_H-M   'P 1'
#
loop_
_entity.id
_entity.type
_entity.pdbx_description
1 polymer ?
#
loop_
_entity_poly.entity_id
_entity_poly.type
_entity_poly.pdbx_seq_one_letter_code
_entity_poly.pdbx_strand_id
1 'polypeptide(L)'
;MRTFIAKHFKTGLKLTFKYDLNGLLRVLEYEGDWDAGKIERVTANITSTTEAMLEKIKNQDLSSSWIFAELSDVSFANFYKNYPRKVGPKELTEKSWNKLGNVDKMEAILFIPELIKLKSDGTAFPYPAAYLNKKYWK
;
A
#
# COMPACT_ATOMS: atom_id res chain seq x y z
N MET A 1 -5.39 17.82 4.11
CA MET A 1 -5.01 17.30 2.79
C MET A 1 -4.76 15.81 2.95
N ARG A 2 -5.41 14.96 2.15
CA ARG A 2 -5.21 13.50 2.18
C ARG A 2 -4.29 13.10 1.04
N THR A 3 -3.43 12.12 1.31
CA THR A 3 -2.42 11.64 0.36
C THR A 3 -2.63 10.17 0.10
N PHE A 4 -2.53 9.79 -1.15
CA PHE A 4 -2.71 8.42 -1.64
C PHE A 4 -1.54 8.05 -2.53
N ILE A 5 -1.33 6.75 -2.67
CA ILE A 5 -0.31 6.18 -3.54
C ILE A 5 -0.94 5.12 -4.44
N ALA A 6 -0.42 4.99 -5.65
CA ALA A 6 -0.76 3.95 -6.61
C ALA A 6 0.52 3.27 -7.09
N LYS A 7 0.47 1.94 -7.26
CA LYS A 7 1.57 1.16 -7.86
C LYS A 7 1.03 0.25 -8.95
N HIS A 8 1.74 0.18 -10.08
CA HIS A 8 1.51 -0.85 -11.08
C HIS A 8 2.30 -2.12 -10.74
N PHE A 9 1.64 -3.29 -10.66
CA PHE A 9 2.32 -4.51 -10.19
C PHE A 9 3.44 -4.99 -11.12
N LYS A 10 3.22 -4.99 -12.46
CA LYS A 10 4.24 -5.47 -13.42
C LYS A 10 5.41 -4.51 -13.61
N THR A 11 5.12 -3.25 -13.89
CA THR A 11 6.13 -2.26 -14.29
C THR A 11 6.80 -1.58 -13.09
N GLY A 12 6.19 -1.67 -11.90
CA GLY A 12 6.69 -0.98 -10.71
C GLY A 12 6.49 0.54 -10.73
N LEU A 13 5.79 1.09 -11.73
CA LEU A 13 5.45 2.51 -11.81
C LEU A 13 4.66 2.96 -10.57
N LYS A 14 4.96 4.17 -10.10
CA LYS A 14 4.38 4.72 -8.88
C LYS A 14 3.88 6.15 -9.10
N LEU A 15 2.76 6.45 -8.48
CA LEU A 15 2.12 7.75 -8.52
C LEU A 15 1.64 8.11 -7.12
N THR A 16 1.95 9.31 -6.66
CA THR A 16 1.39 9.90 -5.44
C THR A 16 0.34 10.93 -5.84
N PHE A 17 -0.80 10.95 -5.15
CA PHE A 17 -1.86 11.91 -5.45
C PHE A 17 -2.55 12.42 -4.19
N LYS A 18 -3.01 13.68 -4.23
CA LYS A 18 -3.46 14.39 -3.03
C LYS A 18 -4.79 15.10 -3.26
N TYR A 19 -5.63 15.05 -2.24
CA TYR A 19 -6.90 15.77 -2.17
C TYR A 19 -6.82 16.87 -1.10
N ASP A 20 -7.42 18.03 -1.40
CA ASP A 20 -7.48 19.15 -0.47
C ASP A 20 -8.43 18.89 0.72
N LEU A 21 -8.68 19.92 1.53
CA LEU A 21 -9.58 19.84 2.68
C LEU A 21 -11.06 19.75 2.28
N ASN A 22 -11.41 20.14 1.05
CA ASN A 22 -12.75 20.01 0.48
C ASN A 22 -12.95 18.68 -0.25
N GLY A 23 -11.97 17.78 -0.16
CA GLY A 23 -12.03 16.46 -0.77
C GLY A 23 -11.78 16.45 -2.28
N LEU A 24 -11.26 17.53 -2.88
CA LEU A 24 -11.02 17.62 -4.33
C LEU A 24 -9.56 17.30 -4.70
N LEU A 25 -9.36 16.56 -5.79
CA LEU A 25 -8.04 16.19 -6.31
C LEU A 25 -7.26 17.46 -6.71
N ARG A 26 -6.04 17.62 -6.19
CA ARG A 26 -5.17 18.77 -6.48
C ARG A 26 -3.82 18.42 -7.06
N VAL A 27 -3.27 17.26 -6.70
CA VAL A 27 -1.88 16.92 -7.02
C VAL A 27 -1.81 15.51 -7.58
N LEU A 28 -1.04 15.36 -8.65
CA LEU A 28 -0.59 14.09 -9.23
C LEU A 28 0.93 14.18 -9.42
N GLU A 29 1.67 13.34 -8.72
CA GLU A 29 3.14 13.27 -8.70
C GLU A 29 3.60 11.91 -9.23
N TYR A 30 4.20 11.90 -10.41
CA TYR A 30 4.63 10.68 -11.10
C TYR A 30 6.09 10.37 -10.77
N GLU A 31 6.40 9.15 -10.33
CA GLU A 31 7.77 8.69 -10.05
C GLU A 31 8.26 7.73 -11.15
N GLY A 32 9.41 8.03 -11.77
CA GLY A 32 10.05 7.20 -12.80
C GLY A 32 9.75 7.62 -14.23
N ASP A 33 9.85 6.68 -15.17
CA ASP A 33 9.74 6.96 -16.62
C ASP A 33 8.30 6.82 -17.13
N TRP A 34 7.62 7.97 -17.19
CA TRP A 34 6.24 8.11 -17.63
C TRP A 34 6.13 8.63 -19.07
N ASP A 35 5.10 8.15 -19.77
CA ASP A 35 4.66 8.67 -21.06
C ASP A 35 3.16 9.01 -21.00
N ALA A 36 2.67 9.75 -21.99
CA ALA A 36 1.29 10.21 -22.03
C ALA A 36 0.26 9.07 -21.91
N GLY A 37 0.50 7.94 -22.61
CA GLY A 37 -0.42 6.81 -22.58
C GLY A 37 -0.48 6.12 -21.22
N LYS A 38 0.65 6.01 -20.51
CA LYS A 38 0.67 5.52 -19.11
C LYS A 38 -0.08 6.46 -18.18
N ILE A 39 0.10 7.77 -18.34
CA ILE A 39 -0.57 8.81 -17.55
C ILE A 39 -2.09 8.69 -17.72
N GLU A 40 -2.59 8.65 -18.96
CA GLU A 40 -4.03 8.53 -19.26
C GLU A 40 -4.64 7.28 -18.61
N ARG A 41 -3.96 6.14 -18.71
CA ARG A 41 -4.44 4.87 -18.12
C ARG A 41 -4.53 4.90 -16.59
N VAL A 42 -3.52 5.45 -15.91
CA VAL A 42 -3.54 5.50 -14.43
C VAL A 42 -4.54 6.53 -13.94
N THR A 43 -4.60 7.70 -14.58
CA THR A 43 -5.48 8.80 -14.17
C THR A 43 -6.95 8.51 -14.42
N ALA A 44 -7.28 7.69 -15.43
CA ALA A 44 -8.63 7.14 -15.60
C ALA A 44 -9.13 6.36 -14.38
N ASN A 45 -8.22 5.92 -13.51
CA ASN A 45 -8.56 5.23 -12.28
C ASN A 45 -8.64 6.12 -11.03
N ILE A 46 -8.22 7.39 -11.13
CA ILE A 46 -8.21 8.33 -10.01
C ILE A 46 -9.47 9.18 -10.07
N THR A 47 -10.22 9.21 -8.97
CA THR A 47 -11.48 9.95 -8.89
C THR A 47 -11.23 11.41 -8.54
N SER A 48 -12.14 12.29 -8.93
CA SER A 48 -12.06 13.73 -8.62
C SER A 48 -12.29 14.03 -7.13
N THR A 49 -13.02 13.16 -6.42
CA THR A 49 -13.31 13.30 -5.00
C THR A 49 -12.66 12.22 -4.15
N THR A 50 -12.37 12.58 -2.90
CA THR A 50 -11.80 11.69 -1.89
C THR A 50 -12.75 10.54 -1.56
N GLU A 51 -14.04 10.82 -1.44
CA GLU A 51 -15.08 9.86 -1.07
C GLU A 51 -15.15 8.72 -2.09
N ALA A 52 -15.19 9.08 -3.38
CA ALA A 52 -15.19 8.10 -4.47
C ALA A 52 -13.87 7.31 -4.52
N MET A 53 -12.74 7.93 -4.15
CA MET A 53 -11.46 7.24 -4.12
C MET A 53 -11.43 6.19 -3.02
N LEU A 54 -11.93 6.53 -1.82
CA LEU A 54 -12.02 5.61 -0.70
C LEU A 54 -12.94 4.44 -0.99
N GLU A 55 -14.10 4.70 -1.60
CA GLU A 55 -15.01 3.65 -2.04
C GLU A 55 -14.33 2.71 -3.04
N LYS A 56 -13.59 3.28 -4.00
CA LYS A 56 -12.82 2.50 -4.96
C LYS A 56 -11.73 1.65 -4.30
N ILE A 57 -10.99 2.20 -3.34
CA ILE A 57 -9.94 1.46 -2.58
C ILE A 57 -10.56 0.31 -1.79
N LYS A 58 -11.70 0.55 -1.13
CA LYS A 58 -12.42 -0.45 -0.34
C LYS A 58 -12.87 -1.63 -1.20
N ASN A 59 -13.29 -1.36 -2.44
CA ASN A 59 -13.79 -2.35 -3.38
C ASN A 59 -12.74 -2.77 -4.43
N GLN A 60 -11.45 -2.44 -4.21
CA GLN A 60 -10.42 -2.69 -5.22
C GLN A 60 -10.17 -4.19 -5.41
N ASP A 61 -9.98 -4.59 -6.66
CA ASP A 61 -9.47 -5.93 -6.98
C ASP A 61 -7.95 -5.95 -6.83
N LEU A 62 -7.44 -6.74 -5.88
CA LEU A 62 -6.00 -6.88 -5.64
C LEU A 62 -5.26 -7.58 -6.79
N SER A 63 -5.98 -8.18 -7.74
CA SER A 63 -5.41 -8.73 -8.98
C SER A 63 -5.29 -7.69 -10.11
N SER A 64 -5.81 -6.48 -9.90
CA SER A 64 -5.72 -5.36 -10.84
C SER A 64 -4.27 -4.99 -11.18
N SER A 65 -4.09 -4.45 -12.39
CA SER A 65 -2.81 -3.85 -12.80
C SER A 65 -2.34 -2.74 -11.88
N TRP A 66 -3.28 -1.98 -11.33
CA TRP A 66 -3.06 -0.87 -10.41
C TRP A 66 -3.67 -1.15 -9.05
N ILE A 67 -2.86 -0.91 -8.03
CA ILE A 67 -3.24 -1.03 -6.62
C ILE A 67 -3.14 0.35 -5.98
N PHE A 68 -4.15 0.71 -5.19
CA PHE A 68 -4.28 2.03 -4.57
C PHE A 68 -4.36 1.91 -3.04
N ALA A 69 -3.74 2.83 -2.32
CA ALA A 69 -3.87 2.91 -0.87
C ALA A 69 -3.78 4.36 -0.37
N GLU A 70 -4.44 4.63 0.75
CA GLU A 70 -4.25 5.88 1.48
C GLU A 70 -2.93 5.84 2.27
N LEU A 71 -2.28 6.99 2.43
CA LEU A 71 -1.06 7.10 3.22
C LEU A 71 -1.30 6.72 4.71
N SER A 72 -2.49 7.01 5.25
CA SER A 72 -2.88 6.60 6.61
C SER A 72 -3.02 5.08 6.73
N ASP A 73 -3.45 4.39 5.67
CA ASP A 73 -3.50 2.93 5.60
C ASP A 73 -2.10 2.32 5.62
N VAL A 74 -1.05 3.04 5.20
CA VAL A 74 0.35 2.58 5.31
C VAL A 74 1.03 2.98 6.63
N SER A 75 0.26 3.22 7.69
CA SER A 75 0.79 3.46 9.03
C SER A 75 1.27 2.18 9.71
N PHE A 76 2.24 2.31 10.64
CA PHE A 76 2.69 1.18 11.46
C PHE A 76 1.55 0.59 12.28
N ALA A 77 0.68 1.45 12.81
CA ALA A 77 -0.49 1.03 13.59
C ALA A 77 -1.42 0.13 12.77
N ASN A 78 -1.70 0.48 11.51
CA ASN A 78 -2.52 -0.34 10.64
C ASN A 78 -1.83 -1.68 10.31
N PHE A 79 -0.54 -1.65 9.94
CA PHE A 79 0.24 -2.87 9.73
C PHE A 79 0.21 -3.80 10.95
N TYR A 80 0.59 -3.30 12.13
CA TYR A 80 0.72 -4.09 13.34
C TYR A 80 -0.63 -4.60 13.85
N LYS A 81 -1.72 -3.86 13.61
CA LYS A 81 -3.09 -4.29 13.93
C LYS A 81 -3.46 -5.53 13.12
N ASN A 82 -3.21 -5.52 11.82
CA ASN A 82 -3.60 -6.57 10.86
C ASN A 82 -2.65 -7.77 10.84
N TYR A 83 -1.42 -7.65 11.34
CA TYR A 83 -0.44 -8.73 11.28
C TYR A 83 -0.82 -9.91 12.21
N PRO A 84 -0.80 -11.17 11.73
CA PRO A 84 -1.33 -12.33 12.46
C PRO A 84 -0.49 -12.75 13.68
N ARG A 85 0.83 -12.48 13.68
CA ARG A 85 1.74 -12.84 14.78
C ARG A 85 2.37 -11.62 15.42
N LYS A 86 1.90 -11.24 16.60
CA LYS A 86 2.37 -10.05 17.35
C LYS A 86 3.42 -10.41 18.39
N VAL A 87 4.49 -11.07 17.96
CA VAL A 87 5.55 -11.57 18.86
C VAL A 87 6.89 -10.89 18.55
N GLY A 88 7.64 -10.57 19.60
CA GLY A 88 8.95 -9.90 19.55
C GLY A 88 8.88 -8.42 19.94
N PRO A 89 10.02 -7.70 19.98
CA PRO A 89 10.06 -6.31 20.40
C PRO A 89 9.35 -5.40 19.40
N LYS A 90 8.31 -4.70 19.86
CA LYS A 90 7.50 -3.80 19.02
C LYS A 90 8.35 -2.66 18.47
N GLU A 91 9.29 -2.13 19.25
CA GLU A 91 10.18 -1.05 18.84
C GLU A 91 11.08 -1.45 17.68
N LEU A 92 11.55 -2.72 17.64
CA LEU A 92 12.36 -3.22 16.53
C LEU A 92 11.54 -3.35 15.24
N THR A 93 10.28 -3.77 15.37
CA THR A 93 9.35 -3.86 14.23
C THR A 93 9.06 -2.48 13.68
N GLU A 94 8.80 -1.49 14.54
CA GLU A 94 8.55 -0.11 14.14
C GLU A 94 9.77 0.54 13.48
N LYS A 95 10.98 0.31 14.02
CA LYS A 95 12.23 0.73 13.36
C LYS A 95 12.38 0.12 11.97
N SER A 96 12.01 -1.15 11.80
CA SER A 96 12.05 -1.82 10.49
C SER A 96 11.00 -1.24 9.53
N TRP A 97 9.80 -0.93 10.04
CA TRP A 97 8.73 -0.29 9.29
C TRP A 97 9.12 1.10 8.77
N ASN A 98 9.73 1.92 9.63
CA ASN A 98 10.09 3.29 9.30
C ASN A 98 11.21 3.40 8.25
N LYS A 99 11.98 2.32 8.05
CA LYS A 99 12.98 2.23 6.96
C LYS A 99 12.35 1.96 5.58
N LEU A 100 11.09 1.53 5.52
CA LEU A 100 10.40 1.26 4.26
C LEU A 100 9.84 2.55 3.65
N GLY A 101 9.95 2.68 2.34
CA GLY A 101 9.20 3.69 1.58
C GLY A 101 7.70 3.39 1.59
N ASN A 102 6.86 4.39 1.33
CA ASN A 102 5.39 4.25 1.40
C ASN A 102 4.85 3.12 0.52
N VAL A 103 5.47 2.88 -0.63
CA VAL A 103 5.08 1.78 -1.52
C VAL A 103 5.44 0.41 -0.94
N ASP A 104 6.64 0.23 -0.40
CA ASP A 104 7.01 -1.03 0.26
C ASP A 104 6.08 -1.28 1.48
N LYS A 105 5.68 -0.23 2.20
CA LYS A 105 4.70 -0.32 3.29
C LYS A 105 3.31 -0.75 2.81
N MET A 106 2.85 -0.19 1.69
CA MET A 106 1.60 -0.59 1.04
C MET A 106 1.60 -2.08 0.70
N GLU A 107 2.64 -2.55 0.00
CA GLU A 107 2.76 -3.96 -0.39
C GLU A 107 2.82 -4.88 0.82
N ALA A 108 3.58 -4.49 1.85
CA ALA A 108 3.69 -5.24 3.09
C ALA A 108 2.34 -5.44 3.79
N ILE A 109 1.42 -4.47 3.72
CA ILE A 109 0.08 -4.59 4.32
C ILE A 109 -0.84 -5.41 3.42
N LEU A 110 -0.87 -5.10 2.12
CA LEU A 110 -1.77 -5.74 1.17
C LEU A 110 -1.48 -7.22 0.96
N PHE A 111 -0.24 -7.65 1.21
CA PHE A 111 0.13 -9.07 1.15
C PHE A 111 -0.28 -9.87 2.40
N ILE A 112 -0.66 -9.23 3.51
CA ILE A 112 -1.02 -9.94 4.75
C ILE A 112 -2.13 -11.00 4.54
N PRO A 113 -3.24 -10.72 3.82
CA PRO A 113 -4.26 -11.73 3.55
C PRO A 113 -3.71 -12.94 2.80
N GLU A 114 -2.80 -12.72 1.84
CA GLU A 114 -2.17 -13.81 1.08
C GLU A 114 -1.21 -14.63 1.95
N LEU A 115 -0.42 -13.97 2.80
CA LEU A 115 0.42 -14.64 3.79
C LEU A 115 -0.40 -15.55 4.73
N ILE A 116 -1.61 -15.10 5.13
CA ILE A 116 -2.52 -15.89 5.97
C ILE A 116 -2.97 -17.15 5.22
N LYS A 117 -3.33 -17.05 3.95
CA LYS A 117 -3.69 -18.23 3.13
C LYS A 117 -2.52 -19.19 2.98
N LEU A 118 -1.31 -18.67 2.72
CA LEU A 118 -0.09 -19.48 2.55
C LEU A 118 0.33 -20.23 3.83
N LYS A 119 -0.16 -19.81 5.00
CA LYS A 119 0.12 -20.42 6.30
C LYS A 119 -1.10 -21.12 6.91
N SER A 120 -2.09 -21.43 6.07
CA SER A 120 -3.27 -22.21 6.47
C SER A 120 -2.95 -23.66 6.85
N ASP A 121 -1.75 -24.15 6.50
CA ASP A 121 -1.19 -25.45 6.88
C ASP A 121 -0.77 -25.55 8.36
N GLY A 122 -0.87 -24.47 9.12
CA GLY A 122 -0.44 -24.41 10.52
C GLY A 122 1.04 -24.07 10.69
N THR A 123 1.78 -23.82 9.60
CA THR A 123 3.16 -23.34 9.69
C THR A 123 3.19 -21.97 10.37
N ALA A 124 4.13 -21.79 11.30
CA ALA A 124 4.24 -20.53 12.04
C ALA A 124 4.49 -19.33 11.10
N PHE A 125 3.76 -18.24 11.33
CA PHE A 125 4.02 -16.95 10.70
C PHE A 125 5.43 -16.43 11.08
N PRO A 126 6.14 -15.75 10.17
CA PRO A 126 7.38 -15.07 10.54
C PRO A 126 7.12 -14.00 11.62
N TYR A 127 8.15 -13.66 12.40
CA TYR A 127 8.07 -12.49 13.27
C TYR A 127 7.88 -11.22 12.42
N PRO A 128 7.13 -10.22 12.89
CA PRO A 128 6.79 -9.04 12.09
C PRO A 128 8.06 -8.26 11.68
N ALA A 129 9.07 -8.13 12.54
CA ALA A 129 10.35 -7.54 12.15
C ALA A 129 11.06 -8.36 11.06
N ALA A 130 11.03 -9.70 11.13
CA ALA A 130 11.62 -10.56 10.10
C ALA A 130 10.85 -10.47 8.78
N TYR A 131 9.52 -10.36 8.85
CA TYR A 131 8.64 -10.14 7.70
C TYR A 131 9.04 -8.88 6.93
N LEU A 132 9.21 -7.77 7.64
CA LEU A 132 9.62 -6.49 7.08
C LEU A 132 11.05 -6.51 6.54
N ASN A 133 12.01 -7.03 7.31
CA ASN A 133 13.43 -7.01 6.93
C ASN A 133 13.73 -7.90 5.73
N LYS A 134 13.06 -9.06 5.62
CA LYS A 134 13.23 -9.98 4.49
C LYS A 134 12.27 -9.70 3.33
N LYS A 135 11.39 -8.71 3.44
CA LYS A 135 10.41 -8.31 2.42
C LYS A 135 9.61 -9.49 1.84
N TYR A 136 8.98 -10.28 2.70
CA TYR A 136 8.25 -11.52 2.31
C TYR A 136 7.08 -11.32 1.31
N TRP A 137 6.71 -10.08 1.00
CA TRP A 137 5.72 -9.74 -0.04
C TRP A 137 6.33 -9.62 -1.44
N LYS A 138 7.63 -9.88 -1.60
CA LYS A 138 8.36 -9.82 -2.87
C LYS A 138 8.74 -11.19 -3.37
#